data_AF-A0A953R6H9-F1
#
_entry.id   AF-A0A953R6H9-F1
#
_cell.length_a   1.000
_cell.length_b   1.000
_cell.length_c   1.000
_cell.angle_alpha   90.00
_cell.angle_beta   90.00
_cell.angle_gamma   90.00
#
_symmetry.space_group_name_H-M   'P 1'
#
loop_
_entity.id
_entity.type
_entity.pdbx_description
1 polymer ?
#
loop_
_entity_poly.entity_id
_entity_poly.type
_entity_poly.pdbx_seq_one_letter_code
_entity_poly.pdbx_strand_id
1 'polypeptide(L)'
;MESTLHQLGEILLKAVPTFFLVVLLHFYLKNMFFKPLGRVLHQRYLATEGACKLAKESLERAAAKAAEYEAAIRAARGEVYQAQEQIHKRLQEKESADLTVARQRAEAVVQEAKAQLAQDVELAKAGLARESDLLANQIAESMLRRSAA
;
A
#
# COMPACT_ATOMS: atom_id res chain seq x y z
N MET A 1 -49.12 86.30 -5.58
CA MET A 1 -48.22 85.17 -5.25
C MET A 1 -48.82 84.24 -4.20
N GLU A 2 -49.67 84.72 -3.28
CA GLU A 2 -50.39 83.85 -2.33
C GLU A 2 -51.48 82.98 -2.98
N SER A 3 -52.20 83.49 -3.98
CA SER A 3 -53.25 82.76 -4.71
C SER A 3 -52.72 81.55 -5.49
N THR A 4 -51.50 81.64 -6.03
CA THR A 4 -50.82 80.54 -6.72
C THR A 4 -50.35 79.45 -5.76
N LEU A 5 -49.94 79.82 -4.54
CA LEU A 5 -49.55 78.85 -3.50
C LEU A 5 -50.76 78.08 -2.95
N HIS A 6 -51.91 78.75 -2.80
CA HIS A 6 -53.14 78.10 -2.34
C HIS A 6 -53.70 77.13 -3.40
N GLN A 7 -53.67 77.53 -4.68
CA GLN A 7 -54.05 76.64 -5.80
C GLN A 7 -53.12 75.44 -5.96
N LEU A 8 -51.81 75.62 -5.75
CA LEU A 8 -50.87 74.49 -5.73
C LEU A 8 -51.15 73.54 -4.56
N GLY A 9 -51.47 74.07 -3.38
CA GLY A 9 -51.82 73.28 -2.20
C GLY A 9 -53.10 72.46 -2.40
N GLU A 10 -54.11 73.03 -3.05
CA GLU A 10 -55.39 72.34 -3.33
C GLU A 10 -55.22 71.21 -4.36
N ILE A 11 -54.40 71.43 -5.39
CA ILE A 11 -54.04 70.39 -6.37
C ILE A 11 -53.26 69.27 -5.68
N LEU A 12 -52.33 69.60 -4.78
CA LEU A 12 -51.54 68.62 -4.03
C LEU A 12 -52.44 67.79 -3.10
N LEU A 13 -53.37 68.44 -2.38
CA LEU A 13 -54.34 67.76 -1.51
C LEU A 13 -55.26 66.82 -2.29
N LYS A 14 -55.67 67.21 -3.51
CA LYS A 14 -56.46 66.37 -4.41
C LYS A 14 -55.65 65.22 -5.04
N ALA A 15 -54.33 65.37 -5.13
CA ALA A 15 -53.42 64.33 -5.61
C ALA A 15 -53.05 63.30 -4.52
N VAL A 16 -53.18 63.64 -3.23
CA VAL A 16 -52.90 62.71 -2.11
C VAL A 16 -53.69 61.39 -2.21
N PRO A 17 -55.00 61.38 -2.47
CA PRO A 17 -55.76 60.14 -2.67
C PRO A 17 -55.27 59.30 -3.85
N THR A 18 -54.95 59.94 -4.99
CA THR A 18 -54.43 59.25 -6.18
C THR A 18 -53.05 58.65 -5.91
N PHE A 19 -52.18 59.38 -5.21
CA PHE A 19 -50.87 58.87 -4.80
C PHE A 19 -51.01 57.66 -3.88
N PHE A 20 -51.90 57.72 -2.89
CA PHE A 20 -52.17 56.61 -1.99
C PHE A 20 -52.70 55.38 -2.75
N LEU A 21 -53.58 55.60 -3.73
CA LEU A 21 -54.11 54.54 -4.59
C LEU A 21 -53.02 53.92 -5.46
N VAL A 22 -52.10 54.71 -6.01
CA VAL A 22 -50.94 54.22 -6.77
C VAL A 22 -49.99 53.42 -5.87
N VAL A 23 -49.72 53.87 -4.65
CA VAL A 23 -48.89 53.14 -3.67
C VAL A 23 -49.55 51.81 -3.30
N LEU A 24 -50.85 51.80 -3.03
CA LEU A 24 -51.62 50.60 -2.72
C LEU A 24 -51.59 49.61 -3.90
N LEU A 25 -51.81 50.10 -5.12
CA LEU A 25 -51.76 49.31 -6.35
C LEU A 25 -50.36 48.73 -6.60
N HIS A 26 -49.31 49.52 -6.38
CA HIS A 26 -47.92 49.06 -6.46
C HIS A 26 -47.67 47.92 -5.49
N PHE A 27 -48.12 48.04 -4.23
CA PHE A 27 -47.95 47.00 -3.23
C PHE A 27 -48.74 45.73 -3.59
N TYR A 28 -49.96 45.89 -4.11
CA TYR A 28 -50.79 44.80 -4.59
C TYR A 28 -50.13 44.05 -5.76
N LEU A 29 -49.68 44.75 -6.80
CA LEU A 29 -48.95 44.17 -7.93
C LEU A 29 -47.65 43.49 -7.50
N LYS A 30 -46.89 44.12 -6.61
CA LYS A 30 -45.64 43.56 -6.06
C LYS A 30 -45.89 42.22 -5.38
N ASN A 31 -46.95 42.12 -4.56
CA ASN A 31 -47.23 40.92 -3.80
C ASN A 31 -47.93 39.84 -4.64
N MET A 32 -48.88 40.23 -5.49
CA MET A 32 -49.74 39.31 -6.25
C MET A 32 -49.13 38.87 -7.59
N PHE A 33 -48.28 39.69 -8.22
CA PHE A 33 -47.79 39.40 -9.57
C PHE A 33 -46.28 39.19 -9.61
N PHE A 34 -45.49 40.14 -9.09
CA PHE A 34 -44.03 40.06 -9.20
C PHE A 34 -43.42 38.96 -8.33
N LYS A 35 -43.94 38.72 -7.12
CA LYS A 35 -43.50 37.62 -6.26
C LYS A 35 -43.74 36.23 -6.87
N PRO A 36 -44.95 35.86 -7.34
CA PRO A 36 -45.15 34.56 -7.97
C PRO A 36 -44.38 34.43 -9.29
N LEU A 37 -44.28 35.50 -10.09
CA LEU A 37 -43.50 35.47 -11.33
C LEU A 37 -42.01 35.18 -11.06
N GLY A 38 -41.42 35.85 -10.06
CA GLY A 38 -40.05 35.58 -9.62
C GLY A 38 -39.85 34.17 -9.09
N ARG A 39 -40.82 33.61 -8.37
CA ARG A 39 -40.77 32.21 -7.90
C ARG A 39 -40.76 31.21 -9.06
N VAL A 40 -41.62 31.38 -10.07
CA VAL A 40 -41.69 30.48 -11.22
C VAL A 40 -40.41 30.56 -12.06
N LEU A 41 -39.87 31.76 -12.29
CA LEU A 41 -38.59 31.96 -12.97
C LEU A 41 -37.45 31.29 -12.22
N HIS A 42 -37.39 31.45 -10.90
CA HIS A 42 -36.37 30.79 -10.07
C HIS A 42 -36.52 29.26 -10.10
N GLN A 43 -37.76 28.75 -10.04
CA GLN A 43 -38.03 27.32 -10.11
C GLN A 43 -37.63 26.71 -11.46
N ARG A 44 -37.87 27.43 -12.57
CA ARG A 44 -37.39 27.02 -13.90
C ARG A 44 -35.88 27.04 -13.99
N TYR A 45 -35.25 28.11 -13.48
CA TYR A 45 -33.79 28.23 -13.43
C TYR A 45 -33.15 27.11 -12.60
N LEU A 46 -33.71 26.77 -11.44
CA LEU A 46 -33.28 25.62 -10.64
C LEU A 46 -33.49 24.29 -11.37
N ALA A 47 -34.60 24.13 -12.09
CA ALA A 47 -34.89 22.92 -12.85
C ALA A 47 -33.93 22.72 -14.04
N THR A 48 -33.46 23.79 -14.70
CA THR A 48 -32.54 23.69 -15.84
C THR A 48 -31.07 23.80 -15.44
N GLU A 49 -30.67 24.89 -14.77
CA GLU A 49 -29.27 25.10 -14.39
C GLU A 49 -28.92 24.45 -13.05
N GLY A 50 -29.86 24.42 -12.10
CA GLY A 50 -29.65 23.77 -10.80
C GLY A 50 -29.44 22.27 -10.94
N ALA A 51 -30.22 21.59 -11.77
CA ALA A 51 -30.05 20.16 -12.06
C ALA A 51 -28.68 19.85 -12.71
N CYS A 52 -28.23 20.72 -13.63
CA CYS A 52 -26.91 20.60 -14.26
C CYS A 52 -25.77 20.80 -13.24
N LYS A 53 -25.88 21.80 -12.35
CA LYS A 53 -24.92 22.03 -11.26
C LYS A 53 -24.88 20.86 -10.28
N LEU A 54 -26.03 20.36 -9.84
CA LEU A 54 -26.14 19.20 -8.95
C LEU A 54 -25.55 17.93 -9.59
N ALA A 55 -25.78 17.71 -10.88
CA ALA A 55 -25.18 16.61 -11.63
C ALA A 55 -23.66 16.76 -11.75
N LYS A 56 -23.16 17.99 -11.95
CA LYS A 56 -21.73 18.27 -11.99
C LYS A 56 -21.08 18.02 -10.63
N GLU A 57 -21.69 18.51 -9.55
CA GLU A 57 -21.21 18.27 -8.18
C GLU A 57 -21.25 16.80 -7.78
N SER A 58 -22.25 16.03 -8.24
CA SER A 58 -22.30 14.59 -7.99
C SER A 58 -21.23 13.84 -8.78
N LEU A 59 -20.98 14.22 -10.03
CA LEU A 59 -19.90 13.66 -10.85
C LEU A 59 -18.52 14.01 -10.29
N GLU A 60 -18.30 15.25 -9.84
CA GLU A 60 -17.04 15.66 -9.22
C GLU A 60 -16.79 14.89 -7.92
N ARG A 61 -17.81 14.69 -7.08
CA ARG A 61 -17.69 13.86 -5.87
C ARG A 61 -17.41 12.40 -6.21
N ALA A 62 -18.07 11.84 -7.22
CA ALA A 62 -17.82 10.47 -7.66
C ALA A 62 -16.39 10.31 -8.22
N ALA A 63 -15.93 11.27 -9.03
CA ALA A 63 -14.57 11.29 -9.58
C ALA A 63 -13.51 11.44 -8.48
N ALA A 64 -13.73 12.31 -7.50
CA ALA A 64 -12.84 12.45 -6.34
C ALA A 64 -12.73 11.14 -5.56
N LYS A 65 -13.86 10.48 -5.29
CA LYS A 65 -13.86 9.16 -4.63
C LYS A 65 -13.16 8.10 -5.47
N ALA A 66 -13.40 8.05 -6.77
CA ALA A 66 -12.72 7.12 -7.67
C ALA A 66 -11.20 7.33 -7.66
N ALA A 67 -10.73 8.58 -7.68
CA ALA A 67 -9.32 8.92 -7.60
C ALA A 67 -8.70 8.52 -6.25
N GLU A 68 -9.40 8.74 -5.14
CA GLU A 68 -8.99 8.28 -3.81
C GLU A 68 -8.82 6.74 -3.77
N TYR A 69 -9.81 6.01 -4.29
CA TYR A 69 -9.74 4.54 -4.36
C TYR A 69 -8.61 4.06 -5.26
N GLU A 70 -8.42 4.67 -6.43
CA GLU A 70 -7.34 4.29 -7.34
C GLU A 70 -5.95 4.54 -6.71
N ALA A 71 -5.79 5.68 -6.03
CA ALA A 71 -4.57 6.00 -5.30
C ALA A 71 -4.31 5.00 -4.16
N ALA A 72 -5.35 4.64 -3.39
CA ALA A 72 -5.24 3.64 -2.33
C ALA A 72 -4.87 2.26 -2.87
N ILE A 73 -5.47 1.82 -3.98
CA ILE A 73 -5.15 0.56 -4.64
C ILE A 73 -3.71 0.57 -5.16
N ARG A 74 -3.25 1.68 -5.74
CA ARG A 74 -1.88 1.83 -6.23
C ARG A 74 -0.87 1.76 -5.09
N ALA A 75 -1.15 2.43 -3.97
CA ALA A 75 -0.33 2.38 -2.76
C ALA A 75 -0.26 0.95 -2.20
N ALA A 76 -1.41 0.28 -2.03
CA ALA A 76 -1.47 -1.10 -1.54
C ALA A 76 -0.71 -2.07 -2.45
N ARG A 77 -0.81 -1.92 -3.79
CA ARG A 77 0.00 -2.71 -4.73
C ARG A 77 1.49 -2.45 -4.52
N GLY A 78 1.89 -1.19 -4.37
CA GLY A 78 3.27 -0.81 -4.07
C GLY A 78 3.81 -1.48 -2.80
N GLU A 79 3.03 -1.46 -1.72
CA GLU A 79 3.37 -2.13 -0.46
C GLU A 79 3.52 -3.64 -0.61
N VAL A 80 2.61 -4.29 -1.36
CA VAL A 80 2.71 -5.73 -1.64
C VAL A 80 3.99 -6.07 -2.40
N TYR A 81 4.34 -5.28 -3.43
CA TYR A 81 5.59 -5.50 -4.16
C TYR A 81 6.82 -5.32 -3.27
N GLN A 82 6.85 -4.29 -2.42
CA GLN A 82 7.94 -4.09 -1.47
C GLN A 82 8.04 -5.22 -0.45
N ALA A 83 6.91 -5.72 0.06
CA ALA A 83 6.88 -6.85 0.97
C ALA A 83 7.39 -8.13 0.31
N GLN A 84 6.98 -8.40 -0.93
CA GLN A 84 7.50 -9.54 -1.70
C GLN A 84 9.00 -9.45 -1.92
N GLU A 85 9.51 -8.29 -2.33
CA GLU A 85 10.96 -8.09 -2.52
C GLU A 85 11.75 -8.33 -1.23
N GLN A 86 11.23 -7.84 -0.09
CA GLN A 86 11.86 -8.11 1.22
C GLN A 86 11.84 -9.58 1.59
N ILE A 87 10.75 -10.30 1.30
CA ILE A 87 10.64 -11.74 1.55
C ILE A 87 11.65 -12.50 0.67
N HIS A 88 11.72 -12.16 -0.62
CA HIS A 88 12.67 -12.78 -1.55
C HIS A 88 14.13 -12.56 -1.11
N LYS A 89 14.50 -11.33 -0.75
CA LYS A 89 15.85 -11.04 -0.22
C LYS A 89 16.17 -11.83 1.04
N ARG A 90 15.26 -11.83 2.02
CA ARG A 90 15.44 -12.60 3.27
C ARG A 90 15.55 -14.10 3.02
N LEU A 91 14.82 -14.62 2.04
CA LEU A 91 14.90 -16.04 1.67
C LEU A 91 16.25 -16.37 1.04
N GLN A 92 16.72 -15.54 0.10
CA GLN A 92 18.04 -15.70 -0.52
C GLN A 92 19.18 -15.61 0.51
N GLU A 93 19.11 -14.63 1.43
CA GLU A 93 20.07 -14.49 2.53
C GLU A 93 20.10 -15.75 3.40
N LYS A 94 18.93 -16.24 3.82
CA LYS A 94 18.83 -17.48 4.62
C LYS A 94 19.36 -18.70 3.87
N GLU A 95 18.98 -18.89 2.63
CA GLU A 95 19.46 -20.00 1.80
C GLU A 95 20.97 -19.96 1.67
N SER A 96 21.55 -18.79 1.40
CA SER A 96 23.00 -18.62 1.31
C SER A 96 23.72 -18.92 2.63
N ALA A 97 23.13 -18.51 3.76
CA ALA A 97 23.67 -18.76 5.09
C ALA A 97 23.60 -20.25 5.43
N ASP A 98 22.47 -20.90 5.19
CA ASP A 98 22.26 -22.33 5.44
C ASP A 98 23.19 -23.19 4.57
N LEU A 99 23.36 -22.84 3.29
CA LEU A 99 24.32 -23.50 2.40
C LEU A 99 25.76 -23.34 2.89
N THR A 100 26.12 -22.16 3.40
CA THR A 100 27.47 -21.90 3.94
C THR A 100 27.71 -22.75 5.19
N VAL A 101 26.73 -22.80 6.11
CA VAL A 101 26.81 -23.63 7.32
C VAL A 101 26.88 -25.11 6.96
N ALA A 102 26.08 -25.57 5.99
CA ALA A 102 26.11 -26.95 5.51
C ALA A 102 27.48 -27.32 4.90
N ARG A 103 28.08 -26.43 4.10
CA ARG A 103 29.42 -26.61 3.54
C ARG A 103 30.48 -26.70 4.63
N GLN A 104 30.48 -25.78 5.59
CA GLN A 104 31.44 -25.80 6.70
C GLN A 104 31.33 -27.09 7.53
N ARG A 105 30.10 -27.56 7.79
CA ARG A 105 29.89 -28.85 8.47
C ARG A 105 30.41 -30.03 7.66
N ALA A 106 30.12 -30.06 6.35
CA ALA A 106 30.62 -31.11 5.47
C ALA A 106 32.16 -31.11 5.41
N GLU A 107 32.79 -29.94 5.30
CA GLU A 107 34.25 -29.80 5.36
C GLU A 107 34.81 -30.29 6.69
N ALA A 108 34.20 -29.91 7.83
CA ALA A 108 34.62 -30.39 9.15
C ALA A 108 34.56 -31.92 9.25
N VAL A 109 33.46 -32.54 8.80
CA VAL A 109 33.30 -34.01 8.78
C VAL A 109 34.35 -34.67 7.89
N VAL A 110 34.63 -34.10 6.72
CA VAL A 110 35.67 -34.64 5.82
C VAL A 110 37.06 -34.54 6.45
N GLN A 111 37.37 -33.43 7.14
CA GLN A 111 38.67 -33.29 7.82
C GLN A 111 38.80 -34.24 9.00
N GLU A 112 37.73 -34.41 9.78
CA GLU A 112 37.69 -35.38 10.88
C GLU A 112 37.88 -36.82 10.37
N ALA A 113 37.14 -37.21 9.34
CA ALA A 113 37.27 -38.53 8.73
C ALA A 113 38.67 -38.78 8.15
N LYS A 114 39.30 -37.76 7.55
CA LYS A 114 40.70 -37.86 7.08
C LYS A 114 41.67 -38.05 8.22
N ALA A 115 41.48 -37.35 9.34
CA ALA A 115 42.33 -37.49 10.52
C ALA A 115 42.19 -38.88 11.15
N GLN A 116 40.96 -39.38 11.29
CA GLN A 116 40.69 -40.73 11.77
C GLN A 116 41.31 -41.79 10.84
N LEU A 117 41.12 -41.65 9.53
CA LEU A 117 41.72 -42.57 8.55
C LEU A 117 43.25 -42.58 8.62
N ALA A 118 43.89 -41.41 8.77
CA ALA A 118 45.34 -41.34 8.93
C ALA A 118 45.81 -42.07 10.21
N GLN A 119 45.06 -41.93 11.31
CA GLN A 119 45.35 -42.64 12.56
C GLN A 119 45.19 -44.16 12.40
N ASP A 120 44.10 -44.60 11.77
CA ASP A 120 43.83 -46.02 11.51
C ASP A 120 44.91 -46.65 10.63
N VAL A 121 45.39 -45.93 9.61
CA VAL A 121 46.50 -46.38 8.75
C VAL A 121 47.78 -46.57 9.55
N GLU A 122 48.12 -45.64 10.44
CA GLU A 122 49.34 -45.79 11.28
C GLU A 122 49.21 -46.93 12.29
N LEU A 123 48.03 -47.10 12.90
CA LEU A 123 47.76 -48.25 13.78
C LEU A 123 47.84 -49.59 13.01
N ALA A 124 47.26 -49.65 11.82
CA ALA A 124 47.29 -50.84 10.97
C ALA A 124 48.72 -51.19 10.55
N LYS A 125 49.54 -50.20 10.13
CA LYS A 125 50.96 -50.41 9.81
C LYS A 125 51.74 -50.95 11.02
N ALA A 126 51.54 -50.37 12.20
CA ALA A 126 52.21 -50.82 13.42
C ALA A 126 51.74 -52.22 13.88
N GLY A 127 50.49 -52.59 13.60
CA GLY A 127 49.96 -53.94 13.80
C GLY A 127 50.60 -54.93 12.82
N LEU A 128 50.59 -54.60 11.53
CA LEU A 128 51.13 -55.44 10.46
C LEU A 128 52.64 -55.70 10.64
N ALA A 129 53.41 -54.69 11.07
CA ALA A 129 54.83 -54.85 11.38
C ALA A 129 55.06 -55.85 12.52
N ARG A 130 54.30 -55.74 13.61
CA ARG A 130 54.36 -56.68 14.74
C ARG A 130 53.97 -58.10 14.34
N GLU A 131 52.90 -58.26 13.56
CA GLU A 131 52.48 -59.58 13.06
C GLU A 131 53.53 -60.18 12.12
N SER A 132 54.15 -59.36 11.27
CA SER A 132 55.23 -59.78 10.38
C SER A 132 56.45 -60.27 11.15
N ASP A 133 56.86 -59.56 12.21
CA ASP A 133 57.97 -59.96 13.08
C ASP A 133 57.69 -61.29 13.81
N LEU A 134 56.45 -61.47 14.30
CA LEU A 134 56.03 -62.72 14.93
C LEU A 134 56.06 -63.90 13.94
N LEU A 135 55.53 -63.70 12.73
CA LEU A 135 55.57 -64.70 11.66
C LEU A 135 57.01 -65.03 11.25
N ALA A 136 57.88 -64.04 11.12
CA ALA A 136 59.29 -64.23 10.80
C ALA A 136 60.00 -65.08 11.86
N ASN A 137 59.76 -64.79 13.15
CA ASN A 137 60.32 -65.57 14.26
C ASN A 137 59.80 -67.02 14.27
N GLN A 138 58.50 -67.24 14.04
CA GLN A 138 57.93 -68.59 13.94
C GLN A 138 58.54 -69.40 12.78
N ILE A 139 58.73 -68.77 11.62
CA ILE A 139 59.37 -69.40 10.46
C ILE A 139 60.83 -69.75 10.81
N ALA A 140 61.58 -68.83 11.42
CA ALA A 140 62.96 -69.06 11.84
C ALA A 140 63.08 -70.22 12.84
N GLU A 141 62.22 -70.28 13.86
CA GLU A 141 62.16 -71.39 14.81
C GLU A 141 61.84 -72.72 14.12
N SER A 142 60.91 -72.74 13.16
CA SER A 142 60.57 -73.96 12.42
C SER A 142 61.74 -74.49 11.57
N MET A 143 62.51 -73.60 10.95
CA MET A 143 63.68 -73.94 10.14
C MET A 143 64.82 -74.45 11.03
N LEU A 144 65.09 -73.78 12.15
CA LEU A 144 66.11 -74.19 13.13
C LEU A 144 65.79 -75.55 13.76
N ARG A 145 64.52 -75.80 14.10
CA ARG A 145 64.06 -77.08 14.66
C ARG A 145 64.15 -78.24 13.66
N ARG A 146 64.01 -77.97 12.37
CA ARG A 146 64.22 -78.94 11.28
C ARG A 146 65.70 -79.23 11.02
N SER A 147 66.60 -78.28 11.28
CA SER A 147 68.05 -78.45 11.12
C SER A 147 68.72 -79.16 12.30
N ALA A 148 68.06 -79.23 13.45
CA ALA A 148 68.56 -79.87 14.68
C ALA A 148 68.09 -81.34 14.85
N ALA A 149 67.30 -81.86 13.90
CA ALA A 149 66.86 -83.26 13.81
C ALA A 149 67.54 -83.93 12.61
#